data_AF-A0A9W6B9A2-F1
#
_entry.id   AF-A0A9W6B9A2-F1
#
_cell.length_a   1.000
_cell.length_b   1.000
_cell.length_c   1.000
_cell.angle_alpha   90.00
_cell.angle_beta   90.00
_cell.angle_gamma   90.00
#
_symmetry.space_group_name_H-M   'P 1'
#
loop_
_entity.id
_entity.type
_entity.pdbx_description
1 polymer ?
#
loop_
_entity_poly.entity_id
_entity_poly.type
_entity_poly.pdbx_seq_one_letter_code
_entity_poly.pdbx_strand_id
1 'polypeptide(L)'
;MTQTAGCIAATAGVAFTTVLVHHASNMSASGDAATKIFQHFMEKNRPVIAAVAAVGTISAFAQSGKTPGTKGLWLLSGALLASFFPYSGLVVKPHADEVMKAAAAEKPADAKALKAIRTHTLIRAGIVGTATAIAVYALSHKAK
;
A
#
# COMPACT_ATOMS: atom_id res chain seq x y z
N MET A 1 22.24 -8.45 -13.71
CA MET A 1 21.19 -7.41 -13.88
C MET A 1 19.84 -7.75 -13.23
N THR A 2 19.57 -9.01 -12.85
CA THR A 2 18.33 -9.41 -12.14
C THR A 2 18.25 -8.97 -10.68
N GLN A 3 19.38 -8.74 -10.02
CA GLN A 3 19.45 -8.29 -8.62
C GLN A 3 18.95 -6.85 -8.42
N THR A 4 19.22 -5.95 -9.37
CA THR A 4 18.90 -4.50 -9.22
C THR A 4 17.40 -4.23 -9.24
N ALA A 5 16.66 -4.89 -10.13
CA ALA A 5 15.19 -4.78 -10.17
C ALA A 5 14.54 -5.46 -8.94
N GLY A 6 15.19 -6.46 -8.35
CA GLY A 6 14.70 -7.21 -7.18
C GLY A 6 14.71 -6.32 -5.96
N CYS A 7 15.79 -5.56 -5.82
CA CYS A 7 15.88 -4.46 -4.86
C CYS A 7 14.80 -3.41 -5.11
N ILE A 8 14.50 -3.02 -6.35
CA ILE A 8 13.49 -1.97 -6.62
C ILE A 8 12.08 -2.42 -6.19
N ALA A 9 11.64 -3.62 -6.57
CA ALA A 9 10.32 -4.12 -6.18
C ALA A 9 10.22 -4.35 -4.66
N ALA A 10 11.27 -4.89 -4.03
CA ALA A 10 11.34 -5.05 -2.58
C ALA A 10 11.34 -3.70 -1.85
N THR A 11 12.11 -2.72 -2.34
CA THR A 11 12.18 -1.37 -1.76
C THR A 11 10.86 -0.64 -1.92
N ALA A 12 10.20 -0.77 -3.07
CA ALA A 12 8.86 -0.22 -3.29
C ALA A 12 7.83 -0.85 -2.35
N GLY A 13 7.84 -2.18 -2.19
CA GLY A 13 6.96 -2.89 -1.25
C GLY A 13 7.19 -2.50 0.21
N VAL A 14 8.45 -2.39 0.64
CA VAL A 14 8.83 -1.95 2.00
C VAL A 14 8.41 -0.50 2.24
N ALA A 15 8.77 0.42 1.32
CA ALA A 15 8.40 1.84 1.44
C ALA A 15 6.88 2.01 1.49
N PHE A 16 6.15 1.30 0.62
CA PHE A 16 4.70 1.32 0.60
C PHE A 16 4.09 0.80 1.91
N THR A 17 4.63 -0.30 2.44
CA THR A 17 4.17 -0.87 3.72
C THR A 17 4.41 0.09 4.88
N THR A 18 5.58 0.72 4.96
CA THR A 18 5.89 1.73 5.98
C THR A 18 4.94 2.92 5.94
N VAL A 19 4.62 3.42 4.74
CA VAL A 19 3.64 4.51 4.55
C VAL A 19 2.26 4.09 5.07
N LEU A 20 1.81 2.88 4.77
CA LEU A 20 0.53 2.37 5.26
C LEU A 20 0.51 2.19 6.78
N VAL A 21 1.56 1.62 7.38
CA VAL A 21 1.65 1.44 8.83
C VAL A 21 1.67 2.79 9.54
N HIS A 22 2.46 3.74 9.05
CA HIS A 22 2.50 5.09 9.61
C HIS A 22 1.13 5.77 9.52
N HIS A 23 0.45 5.67 8.38
CA HIS A 23 -0.91 6.20 8.22
C HIS A 23 -1.89 5.57 9.22
N ALA A 24 -1.89 4.25 9.35
CA ALA A 24 -2.78 3.54 10.27
C ALA A 24 -2.52 3.89 11.75
N SER A 25 -1.26 4.11 12.13
CA SER A 25 -0.90 4.58 13.46
C SER A 25 -1.43 5.99 13.72
N ASN A 26 -1.32 6.90 12.76
CA ASN A 26 -1.84 8.26 12.93
C ASN A 26 -3.39 8.30 12.97
N MET A 27 -4.06 7.29 12.41
CA MET A 27 -5.51 7.10 12.52
C MET A 27 -6.00 6.62 13.89
N SER A 28 -5.11 6.35 14.86
CA SER A 28 -5.51 6.02 16.24
C SER A 28 -5.67 7.24 17.16
N ALA A 29 -5.51 8.46 16.63
CA ALA A 29 -5.74 9.70 17.37
C ALA A 29 -7.23 9.94 17.67
N SER A 30 -7.54 11.02 18.41
CA SER A 30 -8.94 11.46 18.62
C SER A 30 -9.63 11.75 17.28
N GLY A 31 -10.97 11.65 17.23
CA GLY A 31 -11.73 11.73 15.97
C GLY A 31 -11.42 12.97 15.11
N ASP A 32 -11.30 14.15 15.74
CA ASP A 32 -10.92 15.39 15.04
C ASP A 32 -9.49 15.35 14.49
N ALA A 33 -8.53 14.92 15.31
CA ALA A 33 -7.14 14.82 14.90
C ALA A 33 -6.98 13.79 13.76
N ALA A 34 -7.63 12.64 13.89
CA ALA A 34 -7.61 11.58 12.88
C ALA A 34 -8.25 12.05 11.56
N THR A 35 -9.35 12.80 11.62
CA THR A 35 -10.00 13.37 10.43
C THR A 35 -9.06 14.33 9.69
N LYS A 36 -8.41 15.26 10.41
CA LYS A 36 -7.44 16.21 9.82
C LYS A 36 -6.20 15.51 9.27
N ILE A 37 -5.67 14.53 10.00
CA ILE A 37 -4.54 13.71 9.54
C ILE A 37 -4.92 12.95 8.27
N PHE A 38 -6.12 12.39 8.19
CA PHE A 38 -6.57 11.63 7.04
C PHE A 38 -6.64 12.51 5.81
N GLN A 39 -7.30 13.67 5.94
CA GLN A 39 -7.38 14.66 4.88
C GLN A 39 -5.98 15.08 4.40
N HIS A 40 -5.11 15.51 5.32
CA HIS A 40 -3.76 15.95 4.98
C HIS A 40 -2.94 14.83 4.32
N PHE A 41 -3.07 13.60 4.82
CA PHE A 41 -2.37 12.45 4.27
C PHE A 41 -2.84 12.16 2.84
N MET A 42 -4.16 12.17 2.59
CA MET A 42 -4.72 11.90 1.28
C MET A 42 -4.38 12.99 0.27
N GLU A 43 -4.43 14.25 0.64
CA GLU A 43 -4.04 15.37 -0.23
C GLU A 43 -2.56 15.30 -0.63
N LYS A 44 -1.68 14.99 0.34
CA LYS A 44 -0.23 15.01 0.12
C LYS A 44 0.33 13.72 -0.50
N ASN A 45 -0.16 12.56 -0.07
CA ASN A 45 0.50 11.28 -0.34
C ASN A 45 -0.23 10.42 -1.37
N ARG A 46 -1.52 10.63 -1.64
CA ARG A 46 -2.27 9.84 -2.62
C ARG A 46 -1.59 9.75 -4.00
N PRO A 47 -1.09 10.84 -4.62
CA PRO A 47 -0.43 10.73 -5.91
C PRO A 47 0.87 9.92 -5.83
N VAL A 48 1.65 10.06 -4.75
CA VAL A 48 2.89 9.30 -4.55
C VAL A 48 2.60 7.81 -4.33
N ILE A 49 1.61 7.47 -3.50
CA ILE A 49 1.20 6.10 -3.23
C ILE A 49 0.70 5.42 -4.51
N ALA A 50 -0.11 6.12 -5.30
CA ALA A 50 -0.59 5.64 -6.59
C ALA A 50 0.56 5.46 -7.60
N ALA A 51 1.50 6.40 -7.65
CA ALA A 51 2.68 6.32 -8.51
C ALA A 51 3.58 5.14 -8.12
N VAL A 52 3.87 4.95 -6.83
CA VAL A 52 4.67 3.82 -6.33
C VAL A 52 3.99 2.50 -6.65
N ALA A 53 2.68 2.39 -6.43
CA ALA A 53 1.91 1.19 -6.77
C ALA A 53 1.93 0.92 -8.28
N ALA A 54 1.70 1.94 -9.13
CA ALA A 54 1.71 1.80 -10.59
C ALA A 54 3.10 1.44 -11.14
N VAL A 55 4.13 2.22 -10.80
CA VAL A 55 5.50 2.02 -11.28
C VAL A 55 6.05 0.68 -10.79
N GLY A 56 5.81 0.32 -9.53
CA GLY A 56 6.23 -0.96 -8.99
C GLY A 56 5.51 -2.14 -9.66
N THR A 57 4.22 -1.99 -9.96
CA THR A 57 3.44 -2.98 -10.72
C THR A 57 4.00 -3.18 -12.13
N ILE A 58 4.20 -2.10 -12.88
CA ILE A 58 4.72 -2.15 -14.26
C ILE A 58 6.11 -2.74 -14.27
N SER A 59 6.97 -2.32 -13.33
CA SER A 59 8.34 -2.82 -13.21
C SER A 59 8.36 -4.32 -12.91
N ALA A 60 7.49 -4.79 -12.02
CA ALA A 60 7.37 -6.21 -11.71
C ALA A 60 6.86 -7.02 -12.92
N PHE A 61 5.85 -6.53 -13.65
CA PHE A 61 5.37 -7.21 -14.85
C PHE A 61 6.41 -7.24 -15.98
N ALA A 62 7.07 -6.13 -16.27
CA ALA A 62 8.13 -6.07 -17.27
C ALA A 62 9.28 -7.03 -16.93
N GLN A 63 9.61 -7.16 -15.65
CA GLN A 63 10.68 -8.05 -15.19
C GLN A 63 10.30 -9.53 -15.25
N SER A 64 9.00 -9.85 -15.07
CA SER A 64 8.50 -11.23 -15.15
C SER A 64 8.76 -11.89 -16.51
N GLY A 65 8.71 -11.11 -17.60
CA GLY A 65 9.00 -11.59 -18.97
C GLY A 65 10.49 -11.79 -19.23
N LYS A 66 11.36 -11.10 -18.49
CA LYS A 66 12.82 -11.14 -18.67
C LYS A 66 13.53 -12.16 -17.78
N THR A 67 12.82 -12.78 -16.83
CA THR A 67 13.43 -13.64 -15.79
C THR A 67 12.63 -14.93 -15.52
N PRO A 68 12.72 -15.92 -16.43
CA PRO A 68 11.90 -17.14 -16.35
C PRO A 68 11.99 -17.87 -15.02
N GLY A 69 13.19 -18.00 -14.43
CA GLY A 69 13.41 -18.72 -13.16
C GLY A 69 12.75 -18.08 -11.92
N THR A 70 12.42 -16.79 -12.01
CA THR A 70 11.81 -16.00 -10.93
C THR A 70 10.47 -15.38 -11.32
N LYS A 71 9.94 -15.71 -12.50
CA LYS A 71 8.71 -15.12 -13.08
C LYS A 71 7.55 -15.08 -12.10
N GLY A 72 7.29 -16.17 -11.39
CA GLY A 72 6.19 -16.26 -10.42
C GLY A 72 6.31 -15.25 -9.27
N LEU A 73 7.53 -14.97 -8.80
CA LEU A 73 7.78 -13.99 -7.72
C LEU A 73 7.54 -12.56 -8.21
N TRP A 74 7.89 -12.28 -9.47
CA TRP A 74 7.61 -10.99 -10.08
C TRP A 74 6.12 -10.75 -10.32
N LEU A 75 5.41 -11.77 -10.82
CA LEU A 75 3.97 -11.70 -11.00
C LEU A 75 3.25 -11.51 -9.65
N LEU A 76 3.69 -12.19 -8.59
CA LEU A 76 3.15 -12.02 -7.25
C LEU A 76 3.35 -10.58 -6.75
N SER A 77 4.56 -10.05 -6.82
CA SER A 77 4.86 -8.66 -6.41
C SER A 77 4.05 -7.64 -7.22
N GLY A 78 3.94 -7.83 -8.54
CA GLY A 78 3.13 -6.98 -9.41
C GLY A 78 1.65 -7.03 -9.05
N ALA A 79 1.11 -8.23 -8.81
CA ALA A 79 -0.29 -8.41 -8.40
C ALA A 79 -0.60 -7.77 -7.03
N LEU A 80 0.32 -7.88 -6.06
CA LEU A 80 0.16 -7.28 -4.74
C LEU A 80 0.14 -5.75 -4.80
N LEU A 81 1.04 -5.16 -5.59
CA LEU A 81 1.05 -3.71 -5.81
C LEU A 81 -0.19 -3.26 -6.59
N ALA A 82 -0.56 -3.98 -7.64
CA ALA A 82 -1.76 -3.71 -8.45
C ALA A 82 -3.05 -3.80 -7.63
N SER A 83 -3.10 -4.69 -6.63
CA SER A 83 -4.25 -4.81 -5.72
C SER A 83 -4.58 -3.51 -4.97
N PHE A 84 -3.65 -2.54 -4.94
CA PHE A 84 -3.89 -1.20 -4.41
C PHE A 84 -5.13 -0.54 -4.98
N PHE A 85 -5.30 -0.59 -6.30
CA PHE A 85 -6.34 0.14 -7.00
C PHE A 85 -7.74 -0.37 -6.65
N PRO A 86 -8.06 -1.68 -6.80
CA PRO A 86 -9.36 -2.19 -6.38
C PRO A 86 -9.57 -2.10 -4.87
N TYR A 87 -8.52 -2.30 -4.05
CA TYR A 87 -8.66 -2.20 -2.59
C TYR A 87 -9.00 -0.77 -2.15
N SER A 88 -8.27 0.21 -2.66
CA SER A 88 -8.50 1.61 -2.30
C SER A 88 -9.83 2.11 -2.87
N GLY A 89 -10.19 1.69 -4.09
CA GLY A 89 -11.40 2.14 -4.77
C GLY A 89 -12.69 1.50 -4.25
N LEU A 90 -12.65 0.25 -3.78
CA LEU A 90 -13.86 -0.50 -3.38
C LEU A 90 -13.98 -0.65 -1.86
N VAL A 91 -12.86 -0.86 -1.15
CA VAL A 91 -12.88 -1.16 0.30
C VAL A 91 -12.71 0.11 1.12
N VAL A 92 -11.74 0.97 0.75
CA VAL A 92 -11.40 2.15 1.56
C VAL A 92 -12.23 3.38 1.15
N LYS A 93 -12.53 3.55 -0.15
CA LYS A 93 -13.21 4.73 -0.68
C LYS A 93 -14.53 5.09 0.03
N PRO A 94 -15.45 4.15 0.32
CA PRO A 94 -16.73 4.51 0.96
C PRO A 94 -16.52 5.20 2.32
N HIS A 95 -15.61 4.66 3.14
CA HIS A 95 -15.26 5.24 4.44
C HIS A 95 -14.43 6.52 4.30
N ALA A 96 -13.54 6.58 3.32
CA ALA A 96 -12.75 7.77 3.03
C ALA A 96 -13.66 8.95 2.62
N ASP A 97 -14.68 8.70 1.80
CA ASP A 97 -15.63 9.73 1.37
C ASP A 97 -16.43 10.28 2.57
N GLU A 98 -16.79 9.44 3.55
CA GLU A 98 -17.42 9.87 4.81
C GLU A 98 -16.49 10.78 5.63
N VAL A 99 -15.21 10.38 5.78
CA VAL A 99 -14.21 11.17 6.53
C VAL A 99 -13.93 12.50 5.83
N MET A 100 -13.82 12.51 4.49
CA MET A 100 -13.59 13.74 3.71
C MET A 100 -14.79 14.69 3.76
N LYS A 101 -16.02 14.17 3.76
CA LYS A 101 -17.23 14.99 3.95
C LYS A 101 -17.27 15.62 5.34
N ALA A 102 -16.92 14.85 6.38
CA ALA A 102 -16.85 15.38 7.74
C ALA A 102 -15.76 16.47 7.86
N ALA A 103 -14.58 16.23 7.25
CA ALA A 103 -13.49 17.20 7.20
C ALA A 103 -13.91 18.52 6.51
N ALA A 104 -14.59 18.44 5.36
CA ALA A 104 -15.11 19.61 4.64
C ALA A 104 -16.20 20.36 5.42
N ALA A 105 -16.89 19.68 6.34
CA ALA A 105 -17.87 20.28 7.24
C ALA A 105 -17.28 20.72 8.59
N GLU A 106 -15.95 20.68 8.75
CA GLU A 106 -15.22 20.98 9.99
C GLU A 106 -15.72 20.20 11.21
N LYS A 107 -16.12 18.95 11.01
CA LYS A 107 -16.64 18.06 12.04
C LYS A 107 -15.78 16.80 12.20
N PRO A 108 -15.79 16.17 13.39
CA PRO A 108 -15.20 14.86 13.57
C PRO A 108 -15.88 13.83 12.66
N ALA A 109 -15.09 13.01 11.98
CA ALA A 109 -15.61 11.88 11.23
C ALA A 109 -16.14 10.78 12.16
N ASP A 110 -17.03 9.93 11.64
CA ASP A 110 -17.52 8.77 12.36
C ASP A 110 -16.36 7.85 12.77
N ALA A 111 -16.30 7.53 14.07
CA ALA A 111 -15.32 6.61 14.63
C ALA A 111 -15.34 5.23 13.94
N LYS A 112 -16.50 4.79 13.41
CA LYS A 112 -16.60 3.55 12.63
C LYS A 112 -15.87 3.65 11.30
N ALA A 113 -16.01 4.76 10.58
CA ALA A 113 -15.32 5.01 9.31
C ALA A 113 -13.80 5.07 9.52
N LEU A 114 -13.35 5.83 10.53
CA LEU A 114 -11.93 5.92 10.90
C LEU A 114 -11.35 4.56 11.29
N LYS A 115 -12.08 3.78 12.10
CA LYS A 115 -11.69 2.42 12.49
C LYS A 115 -11.60 1.50 11.27
N ALA A 116 -12.58 1.55 10.36
CA ALA A 116 -12.58 0.74 9.14
C ALA A 116 -11.34 1.05 8.27
N ILE A 117 -11.06 2.33 8.01
CA ILE A 117 -9.87 2.76 7.25
C ILE A 117 -8.58 2.24 7.91
N ARG A 118 -8.44 2.43 9.23
CA ARG A 118 -7.27 1.96 9.98
C ARG A 118 -7.11 0.44 9.87
N THR A 119 -8.17 -0.32 10.15
CA THR A 119 -8.16 -1.79 10.11
C THR A 119 -7.81 -2.29 8.70
N HIS A 120 -8.45 -1.76 7.67
CA HIS A 120 -8.17 -2.12 6.29
C HIS A 120 -6.75 -1.74 5.87
N THR A 121 -6.23 -0.61 6.33
CA THR A 121 -4.84 -0.21 6.06
C THR A 121 -3.85 -1.19 6.71
N LEU A 122 -4.08 -1.61 7.95
CA LEU A 122 -3.24 -2.59 8.66
C LEU A 122 -3.29 -3.97 8.02
N ILE A 123 -4.48 -4.46 7.68
CA ILE A 123 -4.65 -5.76 7.00
C ILE A 123 -3.81 -5.78 5.72
N ARG A 124 -3.91 -4.71 4.92
CA ARG A 124 -3.19 -4.63 3.65
C ARG A 124 -1.68 -4.46 3.85
N ALA A 125 -1.25 -3.67 4.82
CA ALA A 125 0.16 -3.57 5.19
C ALA A 125 0.74 -4.94 5.61
N GLY A 126 -0.02 -5.71 6.40
CA GLY A 126 0.35 -7.07 6.78
C GLY A 126 0.51 -7.99 5.56
N ILE A 127 -0.49 -8.04 4.68
CA ILE A 127 -0.47 -8.88 3.47
C ILE A 127 0.72 -8.52 2.57
N VAL A 128 0.88 -7.22 2.24
CA VAL A 128 1.96 -6.76 1.35
C VAL A 128 3.33 -6.97 1.99
N GLY A 129 3.47 -6.67 3.29
CA GLY A 129 4.72 -6.85 4.03
C GLY A 129 5.14 -8.31 4.10
N THR A 130 4.24 -9.21 4.51
CA THR A 130 4.51 -10.66 4.57
C THR A 130 4.86 -11.21 3.20
N ALA A 131 4.09 -10.87 2.16
CA ALA A 131 4.36 -11.39 0.83
C ALA A 131 5.65 -10.83 0.22
N THR A 132 6.00 -9.56 0.51
CA THR A 132 7.30 -8.98 0.13
C THR A 132 8.44 -9.73 0.82
N ALA A 133 8.32 -10.02 2.12
CA ALA A 133 9.32 -10.77 2.87
C ALA A 133 9.51 -12.19 2.30
N ILE A 134 8.41 -12.89 1.98
CA ILE A 134 8.46 -14.21 1.34
C ILE A 134 9.16 -14.13 -0.03
N ALA A 135 8.81 -13.13 -0.84
CA ALA A 135 9.42 -12.96 -2.16
C ALA A 135 10.92 -12.68 -2.06
N VAL A 136 11.35 -11.82 -1.14
CA VAL A 136 12.77 -11.52 -0.88
C VAL A 136 13.50 -12.76 -0.38
N TYR A 137 12.92 -13.50 0.58
CA TYR A 137 13.49 -14.74 1.09
C TYR A 137 13.64 -15.81 0.01
N ALA A 138 12.62 -15.99 -0.83
CA ALA A 138 12.66 -16.92 -1.95
C ALA A 138 13.71 -16.52 -2.99
N LEU A 139 13.86 -15.22 -3.30
CA LEU A 139 14.89 -14.71 -4.20
C LEU A 139 16.31 -14.92 -3.66
N SER A 140 16.53 -14.76 -2.35
CA SER A 140 17.86 -14.94 -1.74
C SER A 140 18.30 -16.42 -1.68
N HIS A 141 17.35 -17.37 -1.69
CA HIS A 141 17.65 -18.80 -1.62
C HIS A 141 17.60 -19.52 -2.97
N LYS A 142 16.90 -18.97 -3.98
CA LYS A 142 16.91 -19.51 -5.37
C LYS A 142 18.17 -19.20 -6.18
N ALA A 143 19.06 -18.35 -5.67
CA ALA A 143 20.31 -17.98 -6.33
C ALA A 143 21.51 -18.87 -5.94
N LYS A 144 21.25 -20.01 -5.27
CA LYS A 144 22.22 -21.08 -5.02
C LYS A 144 21.98 -22.25 -5.96
#